data_AF-A0A9D6T3G3-F1
#
_entry.id   AF-A0A9D6T3G3-F1
#
_cell.length_a   1.000
_cell.length_b   1.000
_cell.length_c   1.000
_cell.angle_alpha   90.00
_cell.angle_beta   90.00
_cell.angle_gamma   90.00
#
_symmetry.space_group_name_H-M   'P 1'
#
loop_
_entity.id
_entity.type
_entity.pdbx_description
1 polymer ?
#
loop_
_entity_poly.entity_id
_entity_poly.type
_entity_poly.pdbx_seq_one_letter_code
_entity_poly.pdbx_strand_id
1 'polypeptide(L)'
;MLSQDEFLHSSQLARMGRPLPGAHRFFNDRLSLTVLDREANIFGINHIQVSTNRGFARFRSVFSVDGDSVSYANRSTIDGQQLTFEKLSDGHMSYQVVEPLKKVRVTFDGPQYAFDLTYEGRAAAFDFDDCLEGHPLGGAQTTGGHYEQAVTCRGEFEVRRGPRKGERRAVNCLANRNHTWDFRYGDKAVWDMAPGEHRWPTIYLPERHFGFYIGQGRGAEYGRLHEGGYLGTPVRNRSLRRINLNVDMAEGRVARAFQCVLTLPNREVFRIHTTRSYGQLQLPMYGEDDKEVCLDCHYDFFDVELEDMGENGTAVYEHSYFA
;
A
#
# COMPACT_ATOMS: atom_id res chain seq x y z
N MET A 1 4.14 -14.52 -14.71
CA MET A 1 5.55 -14.91 -14.49
C MET A 1 6.30 -13.67 -14.03
N LEU A 2 6.25 -13.37 -12.72
CA LEU A 2 6.90 -12.19 -12.12
C LEU A 2 8.43 -12.42 -12.17
N SER A 3 9.09 -11.95 -13.22
CA SER A 3 10.54 -12.08 -13.38
C SER A 3 11.25 -10.99 -12.55
N GLN A 4 12.11 -11.41 -11.63
CA GLN A 4 13.38 -10.84 -11.16
C GLN A 4 13.66 -9.34 -10.92
N ASP A 5 12.87 -8.35 -11.34
CA ASP A 5 13.15 -6.93 -11.00
C ASP A 5 11.92 -6.24 -10.42
N GLU A 6 12.08 -5.66 -9.23
CA GLU A 6 11.01 -4.96 -8.50
C GLU A 6 10.54 -3.67 -9.18
N PHE A 7 11.26 -3.19 -10.20
CA PHE A 7 10.91 -2.03 -11.02
C PHE A 7 10.64 -2.42 -12.49
N LEU A 8 10.41 -3.69 -12.81
CA LEU A 8 10.34 -4.13 -14.22
C LEU A 8 9.21 -3.50 -15.03
N HIS A 9 8.18 -2.88 -14.44
CA HIS A 9 7.07 -2.33 -15.23
C HIS A 9 7.43 -1.02 -15.94
N SER A 10 8.35 -0.23 -15.37
CA SER A 10 9.02 0.86 -16.09
C SER A 10 9.99 0.34 -17.18
N SER A 11 10.48 -0.90 -17.08
CA SER A 11 11.35 -1.53 -18.10
C SER A 11 10.63 -2.39 -19.15
N GLN A 12 9.44 -2.94 -18.86
CA GLN A 12 8.54 -3.54 -19.86
C GLN A 12 8.14 -2.50 -20.91
N LEU A 13 7.97 -1.25 -20.47
CA LEU A 13 7.82 -0.04 -21.28
C LEU A 13 8.93 0.15 -22.32
N ALA A 14 10.19 -0.19 -22.01
CA ALA A 14 11.28 -0.17 -22.99
C ALA A 14 11.44 -1.46 -23.80
N ARG A 15 11.21 -2.63 -23.17
CA ARG A 15 11.37 -3.93 -23.86
C ARG A 15 10.38 -4.14 -24.99
N MET A 16 9.19 -3.51 -24.95
CA MET A 16 8.19 -3.66 -26.00
C MET A 16 8.46 -2.83 -27.27
N GLY A 17 9.46 -1.94 -27.28
CA GLY A 17 9.82 -1.13 -28.47
C GLY A 17 8.66 -0.26 -29.00
N ARG A 18 7.60 -0.09 -28.21
CA ARG A 18 6.38 0.66 -28.55
C ARG A 18 5.98 1.48 -27.32
N PRO A 19 5.58 2.75 -27.47
CA PRO A 19 5.01 3.51 -26.38
C PRO A 19 3.77 2.75 -25.86
N LEU A 20 3.62 2.61 -24.55
CA LEU A 20 2.35 2.13 -23.98
C LEU A 20 1.20 3.02 -24.50
N PRO A 21 0.03 2.47 -24.79
CA PRO A 21 -1.18 3.26 -24.91
C PRO A 21 -1.29 4.18 -23.68
N GLY A 22 -1.28 5.50 -23.89
CA GLY A 22 -1.28 6.46 -22.79
C GLY A 22 0.09 6.95 -22.30
N ALA A 23 1.22 6.60 -22.95
CA ALA A 23 2.56 7.07 -22.53
C ALA A 23 2.75 8.59 -22.45
N HIS A 24 1.87 9.36 -23.12
CA HIS A 24 1.81 10.83 -23.01
C HIS A 24 1.23 11.30 -21.66
N ARG A 25 0.45 10.47 -20.97
CA ARG A 25 -0.16 10.72 -19.67
C ARG A 25 0.86 10.51 -18.55
N PHE A 26 0.59 11.07 -17.37
CA PHE A 26 1.41 10.82 -16.18
C PHE A 26 1.42 9.33 -15.82
N PHE A 27 2.61 8.70 -15.86
CA PHE A 27 2.80 7.34 -15.39
C PHE A 27 3.16 7.37 -13.91
N ASN A 28 2.45 6.57 -13.12
CA ASN A 28 2.59 6.49 -11.68
C ASN A 28 2.98 5.05 -11.29
N ASP A 29 4.25 4.86 -10.95
CA ASP A 29 4.81 3.62 -10.42
C ASP A 29 5.03 3.77 -8.91
N ARG A 30 4.22 3.10 -8.10
CA ARG A 30 4.07 3.38 -6.67
C ARG A 30 4.34 2.17 -5.81
N LEU A 31 5.22 2.36 -4.83
CA LEU A 31 5.53 1.40 -3.77
C LEU A 31 5.03 1.95 -2.42
N SER A 32 4.31 1.11 -1.69
CA SER A 32 3.79 1.37 -0.35
C SER A 32 4.25 0.26 0.60
N LEU A 33 4.88 0.62 1.72
CA LEU A 33 5.32 -0.32 2.75
C LEU A 33 4.80 0.12 4.12
N THR A 34 4.04 -0.75 4.77
CA THR A 34 3.42 -0.43 6.06
C THR A 34 4.34 -0.78 7.24
N VAL A 35 4.13 -0.14 8.39
CA VAL A 35 4.77 -0.49 9.67
C VAL A 35 3.67 -0.53 10.72
N LEU A 36 3.55 -1.63 11.46
CA LEU A 36 2.50 -1.84 12.46
C LEU A 36 3.10 -2.46 13.73
N ASP A 37 3.96 -1.70 14.41
CA ASP A 37 4.64 -2.18 15.60
C ASP A 37 3.96 -1.67 16.87
N ARG A 38 3.22 -2.57 17.52
CA ARG A 38 2.47 -2.28 18.75
C ARG A 38 3.37 -2.19 19.96
N GLU A 39 4.49 -2.91 19.98
CA GLU A 39 5.43 -2.91 21.10
C GLU A 39 6.26 -1.63 21.09
N ALA A 40 6.69 -1.20 19.90
CA ALA A 40 7.35 0.08 19.71
C ALA A 40 6.38 1.27 19.67
N ASN A 41 5.07 1.02 19.53
CA ASN A 41 4.00 2.00 19.37
C ASN A 41 4.23 2.93 18.17
N ILE A 42 4.60 2.32 17.04
CA ILE A 42 4.92 2.97 15.77
C ILE A 42 4.05 2.37 14.66
N PHE A 43 3.21 3.21 14.07
CA PHE A 43 2.32 2.84 12.97
C PHE A 43 2.59 3.78 11.81
N GLY A 44 2.67 3.29 10.58
CA GLY A 44 2.95 4.18 9.47
C GLY A 44 3.06 3.53 8.12
N ILE A 45 3.40 4.38 7.16
CA ILE A 45 3.56 4.01 5.76
C ILE A 45 4.76 4.77 5.16
N ASN A 46 5.60 4.01 4.47
CA ASN A 46 6.60 4.51 3.54
C ASN A 46 6.02 4.43 2.14
N HIS A 47 6.03 5.54 1.41
CA HIS A 47 5.42 5.65 0.10
C HIS A 47 6.39 6.30 -0.89
N ILE A 48 6.76 5.55 -1.92
CA ILE A 48 7.66 5.98 -2.99
C ILE A 48 6.88 5.95 -4.30
N GLN A 49 6.84 7.08 -4.99
CA GLN A 49 6.23 7.20 -6.32
C GLN A 49 7.31 7.56 -7.31
N VAL A 50 7.39 6.83 -8.42
CA VAL A 50 8.36 7.03 -9.50
C VAL A 50 7.57 7.33 -10.77
N SER A 51 7.98 8.37 -11.48
CA SER A 51 7.43 8.72 -12.77
C SER A 51 8.58 8.89 -13.77
N THR A 52 8.96 7.77 -14.38
CA THR A 52 10.07 7.74 -15.35
C THR A 52 9.80 8.65 -16.55
N ASN A 53 8.55 8.68 -17.05
CA ASN A 53 8.16 9.53 -18.17
C ASN A 53 8.00 11.03 -17.83
N ARG A 54 8.28 11.41 -16.58
CA ARG A 54 8.39 12.80 -16.11
C ARG A 54 9.71 13.12 -15.41
N GLY A 55 10.62 12.14 -15.30
CA GLY A 55 11.95 12.34 -14.72
C GLY A 55 11.93 12.75 -13.24
N PHE A 56 10.96 12.27 -12.44
CA PHE A 56 10.99 12.50 -11.00
C PHE A 56 10.53 11.30 -10.16
N ALA A 57 10.92 11.32 -8.89
CA ALA A 57 10.37 10.47 -7.85
C ALA A 57 9.91 11.31 -6.65
N ARG A 58 8.86 10.85 -5.95
CA ARG A 58 8.40 11.40 -4.68
C ARG A 58 8.62 10.39 -3.57
N PHE A 59 9.15 10.88 -2.46
CA PHE A 59 9.44 10.09 -1.27
C PHE A 59 8.60 10.61 -0.13
N ARG A 60 7.94 9.71 0.59
CA ARG A 60 7.12 10.04 1.74
C ARG A 60 7.22 9.00 2.82
N SER A 61 7.22 9.49 4.04
CA SER A 61 6.97 8.69 5.22
C SER A 61 5.95 9.43 6.07
N VAL A 62 4.93 8.70 6.53
CA VAL A 62 3.92 9.21 7.44
C VAL A 62 3.78 8.19 8.55
N PHE A 63 4.01 8.61 9.79
CA PHE A 63 4.02 7.76 10.96
C PHE A 63 3.21 8.39 12.11
N SER A 64 2.54 7.55 12.89
CA SER A 64 2.11 7.84 14.24
C SER A 64 3.12 7.21 15.19
N VAL A 65 3.72 8.02 16.07
CA VAL A 65 4.65 7.58 17.11
C VAL A 65 4.04 7.99 18.43
N ASP A 66 3.62 7.01 19.25
CA ASP A 66 2.87 7.27 20.48
C ASP A 66 1.58 8.08 20.31
N GLY A 67 0.95 7.98 19.14
CA GLY A 67 -0.24 8.75 18.79
C GLY A 67 0.06 10.10 18.12
N ASP A 68 1.29 10.59 18.18
CA ASP A 68 1.71 11.83 17.51
C ASP A 68 2.06 11.57 16.04
N SER A 69 1.43 12.32 15.13
CA SER A 69 1.72 12.20 13.70
C SER A 69 2.99 12.98 13.31
N VAL A 70 3.91 12.29 12.63
CA VAL A 70 5.11 12.86 12.01
C VAL A 70 5.15 12.46 10.54
N SER A 71 5.56 13.40 9.68
CA SER A 71 5.63 13.15 8.25
C SER A 71 6.85 13.78 7.60
N TYR A 72 7.24 13.20 6.48
CA TYR A 72 8.23 13.70 5.55
C TYR A 72 7.69 13.54 4.13
N ALA A 73 7.95 14.53 3.29
CA ALA A 73 7.62 14.49 1.88
C ALA A 73 8.64 15.29 1.09
N ASN A 74 9.10 14.73 -0.03
CA ASN A 74 10.00 15.41 -0.94
C ASN A 74 9.85 14.87 -2.36
N ARG A 75 10.32 15.65 -3.33
CA ARG A 75 10.34 15.33 -4.76
C ARG A 75 11.75 15.53 -5.27
N SER A 76 12.30 14.49 -5.90
CA SER A 76 13.65 14.51 -6.47
C SER A 76 13.59 14.23 -7.97
N THR A 77 14.51 14.83 -8.71
CA THR A 77 14.73 14.50 -10.13
C THR A 77 15.39 13.13 -10.23
N ILE A 78 14.93 12.33 -11.18
CA ILE A 78 15.57 11.07 -11.58
C ILE A 78 15.92 11.13 -13.06
N ASP A 79 16.86 10.30 -13.50
CA ASP A 79 17.05 10.11 -14.93
C ASP A 79 15.81 9.43 -15.53
N GLY A 80 15.05 10.18 -16.35
CA GLY A 80 13.84 9.68 -17.00
C GLY A 80 14.10 8.55 -18.02
N GLN A 81 15.36 8.32 -18.40
CA GLN A 81 15.77 7.18 -19.21
C GLN A 81 16.11 5.94 -18.38
N GLN A 82 16.26 6.09 -17.06
CA GLN A 82 16.50 4.98 -16.16
C GLN A 82 15.18 4.27 -15.86
N LEU A 83 15.12 2.98 -16.19
CA LEU A 83 13.90 2.17 -16.11
C LEU A 83 13.99 1.06 -15.07
N THR A 84 15.15 0.93 -14.42
CA THR A 84 15.40 -0.04 -13.36
C THR A 84 16.26 0.65 -12.31
N PHE A 85 15.97 0.36 -11.05
CA PHE A 85 16.65 0.97 -9.92
C PHE A 85 16.99 -0.11 -8.91
N GLU A 86 18.26 -0.25 -8.57
CA GLU A 86 18.65 -0.98 -7.36
C GLU A 86 18.41 -0.13 -6.12
N LYS A 87 18.54 1.19 -6.26
CA LYS A 87 18.32 2.17 -5.21
C LYS A 87 17.74 3.46 -5.76
N LEU A 88 16.76 4.00 -5.04
CA LEU A 88 16.19 5.33 -5.21
C LEU A 88 16.47 6.16 -3.95
N SER A 89 16.81 7.44 -4.12
CA SER A 89 17.08 8.33 -3.00
C SER A 89 16.81 9.78 -3.37
N ASP A 90 16.36 10.56 -2.40
CA ASP A 90 16.31 12.03 -2.49
C ASP A 90 17.35 12.72 -1.61
N GLY A 91 18.29 11.94 -1.05
CA GLY A 91 19.33 12.42 -0.13
C GLY A 91 18.97 12.26 1.35
N HIS A 92 17.68 12.13 1.70
CA HIS A 92 17.22 11.91 3.07
C HIS A 92 16.56 10.55 3.24
N MET A 93 15.63 10.22 2.35
CA MET A 93 14.95 8.94 2.29
C MET A 93 15.52 8.11 1.13
N SER A 94 15.72 6.82 1.36
CA SER A 94 16.12 5.89 0.30
C SER A 94 15.30 4.62 0.34
N TYR A 95 15.06 4.06 -0.85
CA TYR A 95 14.49 2.73 -1.06
C TYR A 95 15.52 1.91 -1.83
N GLN A 96 15.87 0.73 -1.33
CA GLN A 96 16.85 -0.16 -1.93
C GLN A 96 16.29 -1.56 -2.09
N VAL A 97 16.37 -2.09 -3.31
CA VAL A 97 16.14 -3.50 -3.60
C VAL A 97 17.40 -4.26 -3.22
N VAL A 98 17.34 -5.06 -2.16
CA VAL A 98 18.49 -5.87 -1.72
C VAL A 98 18.45 -7.22 -2.43
N GLU A 99 17.29 -7.86 -2.46
CA GLU A 99 16.99 -9.06 -3.22
C GLU A 99 15.55 -8.96 -3.76
N PRO A 100 15.34 -8.99 -5.09
CA PRO A 100 14.03 -8.82 -5.68
C PRO A 100 12.97 -9.77 -5.11
N LEU A 101 11.84 -9.20 -4.69
CA LEU A 101 10.69 -9.85 -4.05
C LEU A 101 11.01 -10.59 -2.74
N LYS A 102 12.23 -10.47 -2.23
CA LYS A 102 12.68 -11.14 -1.01
C LYS A 102 13.05 -10.16 0.07
N LYS A 103 13.74 -9.08 -0.29
CA LYS A 103 14.33 -8.15 0.67
C LYS A 103 14.48 -6.75 0.10
N VAL A 104 13.89 -5.78 0.80
CA VAL A 104 14.09 -4.36 0.52
C VAL A 104 14.48 -3.62 1.79
N ARG A 105 15.20 -2.52 1.64
CA ARG A 105 15.61 -1.65 2.74
C ARG A 105 15.14 -0.23 2.48
N VAL A 106 14.53 0.37 3.49
CA VAL A 106 14.13 1.78 3.46
C VAL A 106 14.82 2.50 4.59
N THR A 107 15.52 3.58 4.26
CA THR A 107 16.19 4.42 5.25
C THR A 107 15.62 5.83 5.18
N PHE A 108 15.59 6.51 6.31
CA PHE A 108 15.29 7.93 6.36
C PHE A 108 16.11 8.60 7.46
N ASP A 109 16.74 9.73 7.14
CA ASP A 109 17.46 10.56 8.09
C ASP A 109 16.89 11.99 8.10
N GLY A 110 15.93 12.22 9.00
CA GLY A 110 15.21 13.48 9.12
C GLY A 110 15.42 14.19 10.45
N PRO A 111 15.05 15.48 10.55
CA PRO A 111 15.19 16.25 11.79
C PRO A 111 14.22 15.83 12.90
N GLN A 112 13.06 15.26 12.53
CA GLN A 112 12.00 14.90 13.49
C GLN A 112 12.08 13.43 13.92
N TYR A 113 12.56 12.57 13.04
CA TYR A 113 12.73 11.14 13.25
C TYR A 113 13.69 10.60 12.19
N ALA A 114 14.24 9.42 12.43
CA ALA A 114 15.04 8.68 11.48
C ALA A 114 14.73 7.19 11.61
N PHE A 115 14.95 6.42 10.55
CA PHE A 115 14.79 4.97 10.62
C PHE A 115 15.69 4.25 9.61
N ASP A 116 15.96 2.99 9.90
CA ASP A 116 16.60 2.04 9.01
C ASP A 116 15.83 0.73 9.10
N LEU A 117 14.96 0.49 8.12
CA LEU A 117 13.99 -0.60 8.12
C LEU A 117 14.26 -1.56 6.97
N THR A 118 14.24 -2.84 7.27
CA THR A 118 14.36 -3.94 6.33
C THR A 118 13.05 -4.69 6.26
N TYR A 119 12.57 -4.94 5.04
CA TYR A 119 11.35 -5.70 4.77
C TYR A 119 11.71 -7.00 4.08
N GLU A 120 11.34 -8.13 4.69
CA GLU A 120 11.64 -9.47 4.18
C GLU A 120 10.34 -10.21 3.82
N GLY A 121 10.30 -10.81 2.62
CA GLY A 121 9.15 -11.56 2.11
C GLY A 121 8.82 -12.77 2.98
N ARG A 122 7.55 -12.88 3.41
CA ARG A 122 7.02 -14.04 4.14
C ARG A 122 6.20 -14.98 3.25
N ALA A 123 5.68 -14.45 2.16
CA ALA A 123 4.91 -15.18 1.16
C ALA A 123 5.34 -14.72 -0.24
N ALA A 124 4.95 -15.47 -1.26
CA ALA A 124 5.05 -14.99 -2.64
C ALA A 124 4.21 -13.72 -2.81
N ALA A 125 4.64 -12.80 -3.69
CA ALA A 125 3.79 -11.71 -4.12
C ALA A 125 2.53 -12.26 -4.81
N PHE A 126 1.38 -11.65 -4.54
CA PHE A 126 0.11 -11.94 -5.20
C PHE A 126 -0.17 -10.86 -6.24
N ASP A 127 -0.22 -11.26 -7.50
CA ASP A 127 -0.64 -10.40 -8.60
C ASP A 127 -2.17 -10.32 -8.61
N PHE A 128 -2.74 -9.12 -8.60
CA PHE A 128 -4.19 -8.95 -8.58
C PHE A 128 -4.85 -9.36 -9.90
N ASP A 129 -4.09 -9.53 -10.99
CA ASP A 129 -4.56 -10.20 -12.19
C ASP A 129 -4.95 -11.68 -11.93
N ASP A 130 -4.41 -12.31 -10.87
CA ASP A 130 -4.74 -13.68 -10.46
C ASP A 130 -6.03 -13.79 -9.64
N CYS A 131 -6.77 -12.68 -9.46
CA CYS A 131 -8.12 -12.71 -8.90
C CYS A 131 -9.08 -13.51 -9.80
N LEU A 132 -10.06 -14.21 -9.20
CA LEU A 132 -10.95 -15.12 -9.95
C LEU A 132 -11.78 -14.42 -11.04
N GLU A 133 -12.21 -13.19 -10.75
CA GLU A 133 -13.00 -12.35 -11.66
C GLU A 133 -12.12 -11.34 -12.43
N GLY A 134 -10.80 -11.57 -12.43
CA GLY A 134 -9.79 -10.65 -12.96
C GLY A 134 -9.47 -9.48 -12.01
N HIS A 135 -8.62 -8.58 -12.49
CA HIS A 135 -8.10 -7.46 -11.70
C HIS A 135 -9.23 -6.54 -11.19
N PRO A 136 -9.42 -6.38 -9.86
CA PRO A 136 -10.54 -5.61 -9.33
C PRO A 136 -10.40 -4.10 -9.55
N LEU A 137 -9.19 -3.60 -9.80
CA LEU A 137 -8.99 -2.22 -10.29
C LEU A 137 -9.22 -2.05 -11.81
N GLY A 138 -9.58 -3.10 -12.55
CA GLY A 138 -9.73 -3.04 -14.01
C GLY A 138 -10.73 -1.98 -14.51
N GLY A 139 -11.75 -1.65 -13.71
CA GLY A 139 -12.70 -0.56 -14.00
C GLY A 139 -12.17 0.86 -13.72
N ALA A 140 -11.06 0.99 -12.98
CA ALA A 140 -10.45 2.27 -12.58
C ALA A 140 -9.04 2.49 -13.16
N GLN A 141 -8.39 1.45 -13.68
CA GLN A 141 -7.09 1.50 -14.33
C GLN A 141 -7.27 1.60 -15.85
N THR A 142 -6.70 2.64 -16.45
CA THR A 142 -6.68 2.80 -17.91
C THR A 142 -5.63 1.91 -18.58
N THR A 143 -4.59 1.51 -17.83
CA THR A 143 -3.51 0.54 -18.15
C THR A 143 -2.66 0.38 -16.89
N GLY A 144 -2.22 -0.83 -16.54
CA GLY A 144 -1.43 -1.03 -15.32
C GLY A 144 -1.51 -2.43 -14.71
N GLY A 145 -1.08 -2.54 -13.46
CA GLY A 145 -1.23 -3.73 -12.64
C GLY A 145 -0.95 -3.43 -11.17
N HIS A 146 -1.12 -4.45 -10.35
CA HIS A 146 -1.01 -4.33 -8.90
C HIS A 146 -0.59 -5.66 -8.29
N TYR A 147 0.39 -5.63 -7.37
CA TYR A 147 0.65 -6.77 -6.51
C TYR A 147 0.78 -6.36 -5.05
N GLU A 148 0.51 -7.33 -4.18
CA GLU A 148 0.79 -7.22 -2.75
C GLU A 148 1.60 -8.40 -2.24
N GLN A 149 2.34 -8.18 -1.16
CA GLN A 149 3.18 -9.19 -0.55
C GLN A 149 3.25 -9.01 0.97
N ALA A 150 2.95 -10.09 1.68
CA ALA A 150 3.19 -10.18 3.12
C ALA A 150 4.70 -10.13 3.41
N VAL A 151 5.11 -9.23 4.31
CA VAL A 151 6.52 -9.05 4.70
C VAL A 151 6.66 -8.96 6.23
N THR A 152 7.85 -9.21 6.76
CA THR A 152 8.26 -8.76 8.09
C THR A 152 9.05 -7.46 7.97
N CYS A 153 8.76 -6.47 8.80
CA CYS A 153 9.53 -5.23 8.91
C CYS A 153 10.39 -5.29 10.18
N ARG A 154 11.70 -5.10 10.04
CA ARG A 154 12.66 -5.06 11.15
C ARG A 154 13.64 -3.92 11.02
N GLY A 155 14.07 -3.34 12.13
CA GLY A 155 15.09 -2.30 12.11
C GLY A 155 15.10 -1.43 13.35
N GLU A 156 15.60 -0.22 13.19
CA GLU A 156 15.63 0.79 14.24
C GLU A 156 14.84 2.04 13.81
N PHE A 157 14.15 2.63 14.77
CA PHE A 157 13.48 3.93 14.65
C PHE A 157 13.97 4.87 15.74
N GLU A 158 14.43 6.05 15.36
CA GLU A 158 14.92 7.10 16.27
C GLU A 158 13.92 8.25 16.35
N VAL A 159 13.48 8.58 17.56
CA VAL A 159 12.59 9.70 17.83
C VAL A 159 13.44 10.95 18.10
N ARG A 160 13.34 11.99 17.27
CA ARG A 160 14.18 13.21 17.40
C ARG A 160 13.40 14.46 17.82
N ARG A 161 12.07 14.36 17.89
CA ARG A 161 11.16 15.42 18.32
C ARG A 161 10.12 14.88 19.31
N GLY A 162 9.58 15.76 20.14
CA GLY A 162 8.48 15.44 21.06
C GLY A 162 8.96 14.94 22.43
N PRO A 163 8.04 14.47 23.28
CA PRO A 163 8.33 14.06 24.66
C PRO A 163 9.33 12.92 24.78
N ARG A 164 9.47 12.12 23.73
CA ARG A 164 10.30 10.90 23.65
C ARG A 164 11.59 11.10 22.86
N LYS A 165 11.99 12.36 22.64
CA LYS A 165 13.21 12.71 21.92
C LYS A 165 14.44 12.01 22.50
N GLY A 166 15.24 11.42 21.61
CA GLY A 166 16.48 10.69 21.92
C GLY A 166 16.28 9.18 22.08
N GLU A 167 15.04 8.69 22.13
CA GLU A 167 14.75 7.26 22.17
C GLU A 167 15.04 6.60 20.82
N ARG A 168 15.65 5.41 20.89
CA ARG A 168 15.80 4.47 19.77
C ARG A 168 15.01 3.22 20.08
N ARG A 169 14.13 2.82 19.16
CA ARG A 169 13.23 1.69 19.32
C ARG A 169 13.54 0.65 18.26
N ALA A 170 13.63 -0.61 18.68
CA ALA A 170 13.64 -1.72 17.74
C ALA A 170 12.24 -1.84 17.13
N VAL A 171 12.18 -1.96 15.80
CA VAL A 171 10.97 -2.31 15.07
C VAL A 171 11.08 -3.78 14.70
N ASN A 172 10.02 -4.55 14.95
CA ASN A 172 9.89 -5.95 14.58
C ASN A 172 8.40 -6.31 14.47
N CYS A 173 7.82 -6.10 13.29
CA CYS A 173 6.39 -6.29 13.05
C CYS A 173 6.07 -7.02 11.74
N LEU A 174 4.83 -7.46 11.62
CA LEU A 174 4.26 -7.87 10.34
C LEU A 174 3.83 -6.63 9.55
N ALA A 175 4.05 -6.67 8.24
CA ALA A 175 3.81 -5.55 7.35
C ALA A 175 3.35 -6.01 5.96
N ASN A 176 2.94 -5.05 5.13
CA ASN A 176 2.61 -5.24 3.73
C ASN A 176 3.61 -4.49 2.86
N ARG A 177 3.86 -5.06 1.69
CA ARG A 177 4.39 -4.35 0.55
C ARG A 177 3.34 -4.36 -0.55
N ASN A 178 2.94 -3.19 -1.01
CA ASN A 178 2.01 -3.00 -2.11
C ASN A 178 2.72 -2.24 -3.23
N HIS A 179 2.49 -2.67 -4.47
CA HIS A 179 3.04 -2.04 -5.65
C HIS A 179 1.94 -1.88 -6.71
N THR A 180 1.68 -0.65 -7.11
CA THR A 180 0.76 -0.31 -8.20
C THR A 180 1.48 0.46 -9.29
N TRP A 181 1.26 0.13 -10.56
CA TRP A 181 1.71 0.96 -11.68
C TRP A 181 0.53 1.24 -12.61
N ASP A 182 0.28 2.50 -12.93
CA ASP A 182 -0.85 2.89 -13.78
C ASP A 182 -0.69 4.30 -14.37
N PHE A 183 -1.68 4.70 -15.19
CA PHE A 183 -1.83 6.07 -15.69
C PHE A 183 -3.06 6.77 -15.10
N ARG A 184 -3.58 6.31 -13.95
CA ARG A 184 -4.91 6.76 -13.44
C ARG A 184 -4.92 8.23 -12.97
N TYR A 185 -3.75 8.82 -12.82
CA TYR A 185 -3.56 10.23 -12.43
C TYR A 185 -3.03 11.10 -13.57
N GLY A 186 -3.01 10.59 -14.80
CA GLY A 186 -2.49 11.31 -15.95
C GLY A 186 -3.50 12.11 -16.75
N ASP A 187 -4.77 11.97 -16.43
CA ASP A 187 -5.79 12.94 -16.80
C ASP A 187 -5.94 13.92 -15.62
N LYS A 188 -6.15 15.22 -15.89
CA LYS A 188 -6.31 16.26 -14.85
C LYS A 188 -7.29 15.80 -13.77
N ALA A 189 -7.00 16.10 -12.51
CA ALA A 189 -7.86 15.84 -11.36
C ALA A 189 -9.29 16.20 -11.72
N VAL A 190 -10.06 15.14 -11.87
CA VAL A 190 -11.47 15.23 -12.14
C VAL A 190 -12.09 15.52 -10.77
N TRP A 191 -12.02 16.79 -10.33
CA TRP A 191 -12.81 17.27 -9.20
C TRP A 191 -14.33 17.07 -9.43
N ASP A 192 -14.72 16.65 -10.64
CA ASP A 192 -16.04 16.22 -11.07
C ASP A 192 -16.18 14.68 -11.18
N MET A 193 -15.41 13.89 -10.42
CA MET A 193 -15.66 12.44 -10.39
C MET A 193 -17.01 12.17 -9.77
N ALA A 194 -17.76 11.21 -10.34
CA ALA A 194 -18.90 10.66 -9.64
C ALA A 194 -18.44 10.18 -8.25
N PRO A 195 -19.23 10.43 -7.19
CA PRO A 195 -18.86 10.05 -5.84
C PRO A 195 -18.55 8.57 -5.78
N GLY A 196 -17.61 8.18 -4.94
CA GLY A 196 -17.24 6.77 -4.86
C GLY A 196 -16.33 6.49 -3.70
N GLU A 197 -16.10 5.22 -3.47
CA GLU A 197 -15.23 4.76 -2.42
C GLU A 197 -14.36 3.62 -2.92
N HIS A 198 -13.16 3.54 -2.36
CA HIS A 198 -12.40 2.30 -2.35
C HIS A 198 -12.06 1.94 -0.92
N ARG A 199 -11.97 0.64 -0.66
CA ARG A 199 -11.65 0.04 0.62
C ARG A 199 -10.63 -1.06 0.36
N TRP A 200 -9.53 -1.03 1.08
CA TRP A 200 -8.40 -1.92 0.90
C TRP A 200 -7.89 -2.43 2.25
N PRO A 201 -8.61 -3.35 2.91
CA PRO A 201 -8.13 -3.93 4.14
C PRO A 201 -6.97 -4.90 3.86
N THR A 202 -5.95 -4.81 4.69
CA THR A 202 -4.83 -5.74 4.74
C THR A 202 -4.68 -6.26 6.16
N ILE A 203 -4.74 -7.58 6.33
CA ILE A 203 -4.74 -8.26 7.62
C ILE A 203 -3.49 -9.14 7.74
N TYR A 204 -2.80 -9.04 8.88
CA TYR A 204 -1.57 -9.74 9.17
C TYR A 204 -1.74 -10.66 10.37
N LEU A 205 -1.61 -11.95 10.12
CA LEU A 205 -1.59 -12.99 11.14
C LEU A 205 -0.22 -13.71 11.12
N PRO A 206 0.15 -14.41 12.21
CA PRO A 206 1.39 -15.18 12.30
C PRO A 206 1.66 -16.13 11.12
N GLU A 207 0.64 -16.79 10.58
CA GLU A 207 0.80 -17.77 9.47
C GLU A 207 -0.03 -17.42 8.23
N ARG A 208 -0.78 -16.32 8.28
CA ARG A 208 -1.73 -15.92 7.23
C ARG A 208 -1.65 -14.44 6.96
N HIS A 209 -1.99 -14.07 5.74
CA HIS A 209 -2.11 -12.70 5.32
C HIS A 209 -3.30 -12.56 4.38
N PHE A 210 -4.13 -11.57 4.59
CA PHE A 210 -5.23 -11.26 3.67
C PHE A 210 -5.03 -9.86 3.13
N GLY A 211 -5.03 -9.71 1.82
CA GLY A 211 -5.11 -8.42 1.14
C GLY A 211 -6.30 -8.45 0.21
N PHE A 212 -7.18 -7.45 0.29
CA PHE A 212 -8.35 -7.41 -0.57
C PHE A 212 -8.84 -5.99 -0.80
N TYR A 213 -9.47 -5.83 -1.95
CA TYR A 213 -10.03 -4.58 -2.44
C TYR A 213 -11.55 -4.73 -2.56
N ILE A 214 -12.27 -3.67 -2.21
CA ILE A 214 -13.66 -3.45 -2.55
C ILE A 214 -13.80 -2.01 -3.01
N GLY A 215 -14.35 -1.79 -4.19
CA GLY A 215 -14.60 -0.44 -4.69
C GLY A 215 -15.76 -0.38 -5.65
N GLN A 216 -16.27 0.83 -5.84
CA GLN A 216 -17.32 1.08 -6.83
C GLN A 216 -16.72 1.37 -8.19
N GLY A 217 -17.34 0.80 -9.24
CA GLY A 217 -17.03 1.11 -10.62
C GLY A 217 -17.28 2.59 -10.92
N ARG A 218 -16.60 3.12 -11.93
CA ARG A 218 -16.72 4.52 -12.35
C ARG A 218 -17.43 4.63 -13.69
N GLY A 219 -18.01 5.81 -13.97
CA GLY A 219 -18.63 6.11 -15.26
C GLY A 219 -19.75 5.13 -15.61
N ALA A 220 -19.60 4.41 -16.73
CA ALA A 220 -20.58 3.42 -17.18
C ALA A 220 -20.72 2.20 -16.25
N GLU A 221 -19.75 1.97 -15.36
CA GLU A 221 -19.79 0.90 -14.35
C GLU A 221 -20.25 1.40 -12.97
N TYR A 222 -20.74 2.65 -12.87
CA TYR A 222 -21.22 3.20 -11.60
C TYR A 222 -22.29 2.31 -10.97
N GLY A 223 -22.13 2.02 -9.66
CA GLY A 223 -23.00 1.11 -8.91
C GLY A 223 -22.61 -0.37 -9.00
N ARG A 224 -21.67 -0.75 -9.88
CA ARG A 224 -21.06 -2.08 -9.87
C ARG A 224 -20.01 -2.16 -8.76
N LEU A 225 -20.08 -3.19 -7.93
CA LEU A 225 -19.04 -3.51 -6.96
C LEU A 225 -17.94 -4.32 -7.64
N HIS A 226 -16.71 -3.86 -7.51
CA HIS A 226 -15.51 -4.60 -7.88
C HIS A 226 -14.85 -5.07 -6.60
N GLU A 227 -14.70 -6.38 -6.46
CA GLU A 227 -14.04 -6.99 -5.32
C GLU A 227 -13.04 -8.04 -5.79
N GLY A 228 -11.96 -8.17 -5.04
CA GLY A 228 -10.91 -9.14 -5.32
C GLY A 228 -9.86 -9.12 -4.23
N GLY A 229 -9.15 -10.22 -4.08
CA GLY A 229 -8.13 -10.33 -3.04
C GLY A 229 -7.65 -11.76 -2.87
N TYR A 230 -6.86 -11.98 -1.83
CA TYR A 230 -6.18 -13.25 -1.63
C TYR A 230 -5.97 -13.57 -0.14
N LEU A 231 -5.72 -14.86 0.09
CA LEU A 231 -5.06 -15.37 1.28
C LEU A 231 -3.63 -15.78 0.90
N GLY A 232 -2.66 -15.07 1.45
CA GLY A 232 -1.24 -15.44 1.43
C GLY A 232 -0.85 -16.32 2.61
N THR A 233 -0.04 -17.34 2.31
CA THR A 233 0.61 -18.22 3.31
C THR A 233 2.06 -18.44 2.88
N PRO A 234 2.95 -18.94 3.76
CA PRO A 234 4.32 -19.28 3.37
C PRO A 234 4.42 -20.29 2.21
N VAL A 235 3.37 -21.10 2.00
CA VAL A 235 3.36 -22.15 0.97
C VAL A 235 2.86 -21.63 -0.37
N ARG A 236 1.75 -20.86 -0.36
CA ARG A 236 1.10 -20.36 -1.58
C ARG A 236 0.11 -19.23 -1.29
N ASN A 237 -0.21 -18.50 -2.35
CA ASN A 237 -1.36 -17.60 -2.39
C ASN A 237 -2.61 -18.32 -2.91
N ARG A 238 -3.79 -17.90 -2.46
CA ARG A 238 -5.10 -18.40 -2.92
C ARG A 238 -6.04 -17.21 -3.09
N SER A 239 -6.61 -17.04 -4.26
CA SER A 239 -7.58 -15.97 -4.53
C SER A 239 -8.85 -16.17 -3.71
N LEU A 240 -9.41 -15.07 -3.20
CA LEU A 240 -10.69 -15.05 -2.52
C LEU A 240 -11.82 -15.20 -3.54
N ARG A 241 -12.88 -15.90 -3.14
CA ARG A 241 -14.11 -16.06 -3.93
C ARG A 241 -15.15 -15.00 -3.59
N ARG A 242 -15.23 -14.62 -2.32
CA ARG A 242 -16.23 -13.67 -1.83
C ARG A 242 -15.69 -12.92 -0.64
N ILE A 243 -16.00 -11.63 -0.59
CA ILE A 243 -15.68 -10.75 0.51
C ILE A 243 -16.98 -10.15 1.03
N ASN A 244 -17.23 -10.22 2.34
CA ASN A 244 -18.27 -9.41 2.96
C ASN A 244 -17.58 -8.56 4.02
N LEU A 245 -17.63 -7.24 3.87
CA LEU A 245 -16.98 -6.29 4.76
C LEU A 245 -18.02 -5.33 5.33
N ASN A 246 -18.06 -5.24 6.66
CA ASN A 246 -18.83 -4.26 7.39
C ASN A 246 -17.85 -3.34 8.15
N VAL A 247 -18.03 -2.03 8.03
CA VAL A 247 -17.12 -1.05 8.62
C VAL A 247 -17.95 -0.04 9.40
N ASP A 248 -17.57 0.18 10.66
CA ASP A 248 -18.11 1.25 11.48
C ASP A 248 -17.29 2.53 11.24
N MET A 249 -17.87 3.50 10.55
CA MET A 249 -17.23 4.77 10.22
C MET A 249 -17.69 5.87 11.19
N ALA A 250 -16.75 6.57 11.82
CA ALA A 250 -16.99 7.84 12.48
C ALA A 250 -16.88 8.99 11.46
N GLU A 251 -17.90 9.85 11.46
CA GLU A 251 -17.96 11.07 10.63
C GLU A 251 -17.72 10.80 9.13
N GLY A 252 -17.97 9.57 8.68
CA GLY A 252 -17.74 9.12 7.31
C GLY A 252 -16.27 9.14 6.86
N ARG A 253 -15.29 9.27 7.77
CA ARG A 253 -13.86 9.41 7.40
C ARG A 253 -12.92 8.51 8.20
N VAL A 254 -13.28 8.15 9.43
CA VAL A 254 -12.42 7.35 10.31
C VAL A 254 -13.05 5.99 10.56
N ALA A 255 -12.38 4.90 10.18
CA ALA A 255 -12.85 3.59 10.57
C ALA A 255 -12.58 3.38 12.08
N ARG A 256 -13.63 3.10 12.84
CA ARG A 256 -13.54 2.76 14.27
C ARG A 256 -13.37 1.27 14.50
N ALA A 257 -13.97 0.47 13.62
CA ALA A 257 -13.93 -0.97 13.64
C ALA A 257 -14.32 -1.52 12.26
N PHE A 258 -13.90 -2.73 11.96
CA PHE A 258 -14.47 -3.51 10.85
C PHE A 258 -14.64 -4.98 11.22
N GLN A 259 -15.53 -5.63 10.47
CA GLN A 259 -15.73 -7.07 10.48
C GLN A 259 -15.74 -7.56 9.05
N CYS A 260 -15.07 -8.68 8.78
CA CYS A 260 -15.13 -9.31 7.47
C CYS A 260 -15.36 -10.81 7.52
N VAL A 261 -16.03 -11.30 6.48
CA VAL A 261 -16.21 -12.73 6.20
C VAL A 261 -15.62 -13.00 4.82
N LEU A 262 -14.51 -13.73 4.80
CA LEU A 262 -13.74 -14.06 3.59
C LEU A 262 -13.98 -15.52 3.23
N THR A 263 -14.36 -15.79 1.98
CA THR A 263 -14.63 -17.16 1.51
C THR A 263 -13.68 -17.54 0.39
N LEU A 264 -13.07 -18.73 0.48
CA LEU A 264 -12.23 -19.30 -0.56
C LEU A 264 -13.03 -20.16 -1.56
N PRO A 265 -12.46 -20.50 -2.75
CA PRO A 265 -13.11 -21.35 -3.74
C PRO A 265 -13.56 -22.72 -3.21
N ASN A 266 -12.77 -23.29 -2.28
CA ASN A 266 -13.06 -24.57 -1.61
C ASN A 266 -14.11 -24.46 -0.48
N ARG A 267 -14.75 -23.29 -0.31
CA ARG A 267 -15.74 -22.98 0.74
C ARG A 267 -15.19 -22.89 2.17
N GLU A 268 -13.87 -22.84 2.33
CA GLU A 268 -13.27 -22.41 3.59
C GLU A 268 -13.65 -20.95 3.88
N VAL A 269 -14.02 -20.65 5.13
CA VAL A 269 -14.52 -19.34 5.56
C VAL A 269 -13.67 -18.83 6.72
N PHE A 270 -13.32 -17.54 6.68
CA PHE A 270 -12.63 -16.85 7.75
C PHE A 270 -13.48 -15.68 8.22
N ARG A 271 -13.67 -15.55 9.53
CA ARG A 271 -14.37 -14.43 10.17
C ARG A 271 -13.39 -13.65 11.02
N ILE A 272 -13.24 -12.38 10.70
CA ILE A 272 -12.24 -11.52 11.33
C ILE A 272 -12.93 -10.24 11.80
N HIS A 273 -12.62 -9.80 13.01
CA HIS A 273 -13.06 -8.52 13.52
C HIS A 273 -11.92 -7.74 14.17
N THR A 274 -12.04 -6.42 14.17
CA THR A 274 -11.11 -5.53 14.88
C THR A 274 -11.39 -5.55 16.37
N THR A 275 -10.33 -5.56 17.19
CA THR A 275 -10.43 -5.56 18.66
C THR A 275 -9.94 -4.26 19.29
N ARG A 276 -8.99 -3.56 18.64
CA ARG A 276 -8.46 -2.27 19.10
C ARG A 276 -8.11 -1.38 17.92
N SER A 277 -8.36 -0.08 18.02
CA SER A 277 -7.88 0.93 17.06
C SER A 277 -6.65 1.67 17.61
N TYR A 278 -5.72 1.99 16.71
CA TYR A 278 -4.52 2.80 16.97
C TYR A 278 -4.58 4.19 16.31
N GLY A 279 -5.72 4.54 15.72
CA GLY A 279 -5.94 5.80 15.03
C GLY A 279 -5.69 5.72 13.53
N GLN A 280 -5.64 6.91 12.92
CA GLN A 280 -5.63 7.11 11.48
C GLN A 280 -4.43 7.94 11.03
N LEU A 281 -3.88 7.62 9.85
CA LEU A 281 -3.01 8.50 9.10
C LEU A 281 -3.65 8.85 7.76
N GLN A 282 -3.37 10.06 7.28
CA GLN A 282 -3.79 10.53 5.97
C GLN A 282 -2.59 10.56 5.01
N LEU A 283 -2.79 10.05 3.80
CA LEU A 283 -1.81 10.01 2.73
C LEU A 283 -2.42 10.60 1.45
N PRO A 284 -2.27 11.91 1.21
CA PRO A 284 -2.73 12.52 -0.03
C PRO A 284 -1.94 11.98 -1.23
N MET A 285 -2.62 11.52 -2.26
CA MET A 285 -2.03 11.03 -3.50
C MET A 285 -2.09 12.13 -4.55
N TYR A 286 -0.93 12.47 -5.10
CA TYR A 286 -0.78 13.63 -5.99
C TYR A 286 -0.68 13.22 -7.45
N GLY A 287 -1.20 14.10 -8.30
CA GLY A 287 -1.07 14.03 -9.75
C GLY A 287 0.33 14.44 -10.23
N GLU A 288 0.40 14.90 -11.47
CA GLU A 288 1.67 15.43 -12.01
C GLU A 288 2.08 16.74 -11.31
N ASP A 289 1.11 17.62 -11.01
CA ASP A 289 1.30 18.85 -10.22
C ASP A 289 1.18 18.53 -8.72
N ASP A 290 2.13 19.03 -7.92
CA ASP A 290 2.11 18.88 -6.46
C ASP A 290 1.00 19.70 -5.78
N LYS A 291 0.31 20.56 -6.51
CA LYS A 291 -0.91 21.25 -6.05
C LYS A 291 -2.17 20.40 -6.23
N GLU A 292 -2.07 19.29 -6.94
CA GLU A 292 -3.19 18.47 -7.33
C GLU A 292 -3.26 17.20 -6.48
N VAL A 293 -4.16 17.17 -5.50
CA VAL A 293 -4.50 15.94 -4.77
C VAL A 293 -5.57 15.20 -5.58
N CYS A 294 -5.18 14.12 -6.24
CA CYS A 294 -6.10 13.32 -7.06
C CYS A 294 -6.90 12.31 -6.24
N LEU A 295 -6.40 11.93 -5.07
CA LEU A 295 -7.00 10.92 -4.22
C LEU A 295 -6.55 11.15 -2.78
N ASP A 296 -7.49 11.26 -1.86
CA ASP A 296 -7.20 11.42 -0.43
C ASP A 296 -7.36 10.06 0.26
N CYS A 297 -6.23 9.41 0.57
CA CYS A 297 -6.24 8.07 1.21
C CYS A 297 -6.10 8.20 2.71
N HIS A 298 -6.83 7.37 3.43
CA HIS A 298 -6.78 7.23 4.86
C HIS A 298 -6.32 5.81 5.20
N TYR A 299 -5.51 5.69 6.24
CA TYR A 299 -4.95 4.44 6.74
C TYR A 299 -5.30 4.32 8.22
N ASP A 300 -6.27 3.47 8.55
CA ASP A 300 -6.62 3.14 9.94
C ASP A 300 -5.91 1.86 10.38
N PHE A 301 -5.40 1.85 11.61
CA PHE A 301 -4.60 0.75 12.16
C PHE A 301 -5.33 0.04 13.28
N PHE A 302 -5.32 -1.29 13.25
CA PHE A 302 -6.08 -2.11 14.21
C PHE A 302 -5.31 -3.32 14.74
N ASP A 303 -5.65 -3.76 15.94
CA ASP A 303 -5.60 -5.18 16.31
C ASP A 303 -6.82 -5.90 15.73
N VAL A 304 -6.65 -7.18 15.38
CA VAL A 304 -7.74 -8.04 14.89
C VAL A 304 -7.67 -9.43 15.51
N GLU A 305 -8.80 -10.13 15.48
CA GLU A 305 -8.94 -11.53 15.87
C GLU A 305 -9.62 -12.33 14.76
N LEU A 306 -9.07 -13.51 14.45
CA LEU A 306 -9.71 -14.55 13.64
C LEU A 306 -10.57 -15.44 14.55
N GLU A 307 -11.89 -15.22 14.52
CA GLU A 307 -12.85 -15.75 15.51
C GLU A 307 -12.79 -17.27 15.68
N ASP A 308 -12.77 -18.00 14.57
CA ASP A 308 -12.85 -19.46 14.59
C ASP A 308 -11.57 -20.12 15.17
N MET A 309 -10.46 -19.38 15.27
CA MET A 309 -9.16 -19.88 15.72
C MET A 309 -8.59 -19.15 16.95
N GLY A 310 -9.18 -18.03 17.38
CA GLY A 310 -8.63 -17.14 18.41
C GLY A 310 -7.25 -16.58 18.03
N GLU A 311 -6.90 -16.57 16.74
CA GLU A 311 -5.61 -16.09 16.26
C GLU A 311 -5.63 -14.56 16.20
N ASN A 312 -4.70 -13.92 16.90
CA ASN A 312 -4.60 -12.47 16.95
C ASN A 312 -3.60 -11.95 15.93
N GLY A 313 -3.86 -10.74 15.43
CA GLY A 313 -2.97 -10.06 14.51
C GLY A 313 -3.22 -8.58 14.45
N THR A 314 -2.74 -7.97 13.38
CA THR A 314 -2.94 -6.55 13.10
C THR A 314 -3.59 -6.36 11.74
N ALA A 315 -4.12 -5.17 11.50
CA ALA A 315 -4.64 -4.80 10.20
C ALA A 315 -4.38 -3.34 9.88
N VAL A 316 -4.27 -3.08 8.59
CA VAL A 316 -4.43 -1.75 7.99
C VAL A 316 -5.75 -1.75 7.25
N TYR A 317 -6.53 -0.69 7.41
CA TYR A 317 -7.67 -0.40 6.58
C TYR A 317 -7.35 0.85 5.76
N GLU A 318 -7.00 0.68 4.49
CA GLU A 318 -6.87 1.79 3.55
C GLU A 318 -8.22 2.10 2.94
N HIS A 319 -8.61 3.38 2.88
CA HIS A 319 -9.82 3.79 2.17
C HIS A 319 -9.72 5.22 1.67
N SER A 320 -10.59 5.56 0.72
CA SER A 320 -10.78 6.93 0.27
C SER A 320 -12.22 7.21 -0.10
N TYR A 321 -12.59 8.48 -0.05
CA TYR A 321 -13.83 8.99 -0.59
C TYR A 321 -13.56 9.96 -1.73
N PHE A 322 -14.24 9.75 -2.84
CA PHE A 322 -14.38 10.73 -3.92
C PHE A 322 -15.71 11.45 -3.67
N ALA A 323 -15.67 12.77 -3.54
CA ALA A 323 -16.85 13.60 -3.32
C ALA A 323 -17.40 14.10 -4.66
#